data_AF-A0A962NEI2-F1
#
_entry.id   AF-A0A962NEI2-F1
#
_cell.length_a   1.000
_cell.length_b   1.000
_cell.length_c   1.000
_cell.angle_alpha   90.00
_cell.angle_beta   90.00
_cell.angle_gamma   90.00
#
_symmetry.space_group_name_H-M   'P 1'
#
loop_
_entity.id
_entity.type
_entity.pdbx_description
1 polymer ?
#
loop_
_entity_poly.entity_id
_entity_poly.type
_entity_poly.pdbx_seq_one_letter_code
_entity_poly.pdbx_strand_id
1 'polypeptide(L)' 'MRILGISAFYHDSAAALVEDGQIVAAAQEERFSRIKHDPDWPAQAIETCLAQAGCTLADVDQVAYYEKPLLKFERLLET' A
#
# COMPACT_ATOMS: atom_id res chain seq x y z
N MET A 1 3.06 17.38 1.11
CA MET A 1 3.84 16.16 0.81
C MET A 1 2.92 14.96 0.92
N ARG A 2 2.77 14.20 -0.17
CA ARG A 2 1.89 13.03 -0.28
C ARG A 2 2.69 11.74 -0.33
N ILE A 3 2.37 10.82 0.59
CA ILE A 3 3.04 9.53 0.71
C ILE A 3 2.00 8.44 0.55
N LEU A 4 2.21 7.56 -0.44
CA LEU A 4 1.40 6.36 -0.64
C LEU A 4 2.05 5.18 0.07
N GLY A 5 1.46 4.72 1.16
CA GLY A 5 1.83 3.49 1.86
C GLY A 5 1.17 2.27 1.22
N ILE A 6 1.94 1.20 1.02
CA ILE A 6 1.48 -0.05 0.40
C ILE A 6 1.79 -1.24 1.32
N SER A 7 0.77 -2.08 1.52
CA SER A 7 0.89 -3.43 2.08
C SER A 7 0.51 -4.44 1.01
N ALA A 8 1.37 -5.42 0.73
CA ALA A 8 1.16 -6.46 -0.27
C ALA A 8 2.11 -7.66 -0.03
N PHE A 9 1.79 -8.80 -0.65
CA PHE A 9 2.59 -10.03 -0.75
C PHE A 9 2.85 -10.79 0.56
N TYR A 10 2.00 -10.60 1.56
CA TYR A 10 2.02 -11.41 2.79
C TYR A 10 0.61 -11.72 3.27
N HIS A 11 -0.04 -10.76 3.94
CA HIS A 11 -1.44 -10.81 4.35
C HIS A 11 -2.01 -9.39 4.35
N ASP A 12 -3.34 -9.28 4.20
CA ASP A 12 -4.08 -8.02 4.32
C ASP A 12 -3.50 -6.90 3.45
N SER A 13 -3.50 -7.12 2.13
CA SER A 13 -3.09 -6.10 1.18
C SER A 13 -3.98 -4.86 1.30
N ALA A 14 -3.35 -3.70 1.25
CA ALA A 14 -3.97 -2.42 1.56
C ALA A 14 -3.15 -1.26 1.03
N ALA A 15 -3.81 -0.10 0.93
CA ALA A 15 -3.16 1.16 0.64
C ALA A 15 -3.62 2.24 1.63
N ALA A 16 -2.73 3.18 1.92
CA ALA A 16 -3.05 4.38 2.68
C ALA A 16 -2.33 5.58 2.06
N LEU A 17 -3.05 6.69 1.91
CA LEU A 17 -2.49 7.95 1.46
C LEU A 17 -2.40 8.91 2.65
N VAL A 18 -1.19 9.42 2.87
CA VAL A 18 -0.88 10.41 3.90
C VAL A 18 -0.51 11.72 3.23
N GLU A 19 -1.16 12.80 3.62
CA GLU A 19 -0.85 14.17 3.18
C GLU A 19 -0.44 15.01 4.38
N ASP A 20 0.79 15.53 4.36
CA ASP A 20 1.35 16.39 5.41
C ASP A 20 1.18 15.83 6.84
N GLY A 21 1.38 14.52 6.96
CA GLY A 21 1.29 13.79 8.23
C GLY A 21 -0.12 13.38 8.64
N GLN A 22 -1.15 13.67 7.84
CA GLN A 22 -2.54 13.28 8.08
C GLN A 22 -2.95 12.16 7.13
N ILE A 23 -3.68 11.16 7.63
CA ILE A 23 -4.26 10.10 6.79
C ILE A 23 -5.47 10.70 6.07
N VAL A 24 -5.41 10.79 4.74
CA VAL A 24 -6.50 11.34 3.92
C VAL A 24 -7.36 10.24 3.30
N ALA A 25 -6.80 9.06 3.08
CA ALA A 25 -7.54 7.88 2.64
C ALA A 25 -6.83 6.59 3.08
N ALA A 26 -7.60 5.53 3.33
CA ALA A 26 -7.07 4.21 3.58
C ALA A 26 -8.11 3.14 3.19
N ALA A 27 -7.66 2.07 2.55
CA ALA A 27 -8.53 0.99 2.12
C ALA A 27 -7.80 -0.37 2.15
N GLN A 28 -8.57 -1.43 2.42
CA GLN A 28 -8.09 -2.82 2.36
C GLN A 28 -8.61 -3.48 1.09
N GLU A 29 -7.75 -4.21 0.39
CA GLU A 29 -8.09 -4.83 -0.90
C GLU A 29 -9.21 -5.86 -0.77
N GLU A 30 -9.26 -6.60 0.34
CA GLU A 30 -10.29 -7.63 0.60
C GLU A 30 -11.73 -7.09 0.55
N ARG A 31 -11.92 -5.78 0.75
CA ARG A 31 -13.24 -5.14 0.64
C ARG A 31 -13.72 -5.14 -0.82
N PHE A 32 -12.79 -5.04 -1.76
CA PHE A 32 -13.03 -5.00 -3.20
C PHE A 32 -12.88 -6.38 -3.85
N SER A 33 -11.77 -7.09 -3.59
CA SER A 33 -11.52 -8.42 -4.16
C SER A 33 -12.45 -9.51 -3.63
N ARG A 34 -13.05 -9.28 -2.46
CA ARG A 34 -13.92 -10.23 -1.74
C ARG A 34 -13.20 -11.52 -1.30
N ILE A 35 -11.86 -11.52 -1.38
CA ILE A 35 -11.01 -12.58 -0.86
C ILE A 35 -10.55 -12.13 0.52
N LYS A 36 -10.91 -12.89 1.56
CA LYS A 36 -10.54 -12.55 2.93
C LYS A 36 -9.01 -12.66 3.10
N HIS A 37 -8.40 -11.65 3.69
CA HIS A 37 -6.95 -11.50 3.89
C HIS A 37 -6.15 -11.55 2.58
N ASP A 38 -6.72 -10.98 1.51
CA ASP A 38 -6.10 -10.97 0.19
C ASP A 38 -4.63 -10.52 0.26
N PRO A 39 -3.67 -11.39 -0.08
CA PRO A 39 -2.25 -11.06 -0.01
C PRO A 39 -1.74 -10.41 -1.30
N ASP A 40 -2.54 -10.32 -2.36
CA ASP A 40 -2.09 -9.89 -3.68
C ASP A 40 -1.83 -8.38 -3.73
N TRP A 41 -1.59 -7.85 -4.93
CA TRP A 41 -1.33 -6.44 -5.14
C TRP A 41 -2.60 -5.60 -4.89
N PRO A 42 -2.56 -4.55 -4.04
CA PRO A 42 -3.74 -3.78 -3.63
C PRO A 42 -4.18 -2.73 -4.66
N ALA A 43 -4.48 -3.15 -5.89
CA ALA A 43 -4.81 -2.24 -6.99
C ALA A 43 -6.03 -1.35 -6.68
N GLN A 44 -7.13 -1.95 -6.23
CA GLN A 44 -8.38 -1.24 -6.01
C GLN A 44 -8.30 -0.33 -4.78
N ALA A 45 -7.54 -0.74 -3.75
CA ALA A 45 -7.27 0.10 -2.60
C ALA A 45 -6.44 1.34 -2.97
N ILE A 46 -5.41 1.20 -3.82
CA ILE A 46 -4.61 2.33 -4.32
C ILE A 46 -5.51 3.30 -5.11
N GLU A 47 -6.26 2.79 -6.08
CA GLU A 47 -7.18 3.60 -6.90
C GLU A 47 -8.20 4.33 -6.05
N THR A 48 -8.79 3.64 -5.07
CA THR A 48 -9.77 4.23 -4.15
C THR A 48 -9.15 5.34 -3.31
N CYS A 49 -7.92 5.15 -2.80
CA CYS A 49 -7.25 6.18 -1.99
C CYS A 49 -6.96 7.44 -2.81
N LEU A 50 -6.46 7.29 -4.04
CA LEU A 50 -6.21 8.40 -4.94
C LEU A 50 -7.51 9.14 -5.31
N ALA A 51 -8.56 8.38 -5.64
CA ALA A 51 -9.87 8.94 -5.97
C ALA A 51 -10.50 9.69 -4.80
N GLN A 52 -10.44 9.16 -3.57
CA GLN A 52 -10.96 9.83 -2.36
C GLN A 52 -10.22 11.14 -2.05
N ALA A 53 -8.91 11.18 -2.30
CA ALA A 53 -8.11 12.39 -2.11
C ALA A 53 -8.17 13.36 -3.32
N GLY A 54 -8.88 13.00 -4.40
CA GLY A 54 -8.99 13.82 -5.60
C GLY A 54 -7.64 14.08 -6.29
N CYS A 55 -6.71 13.14 -6.20
CA CYS A 55 -5.37 13.25 -6.78
C CYS A 55 -5.04 12.06 -7.68
N THR A 56 -3.93 12.16 -8.40
CA THR A 56 -3.40 11.12 -9.27
C THR A 56 -2.08 10.59 -8.72
N LEU A 57 -1.59 9.47 -9.26
CA LEU A 57 -0.28 8.96 -8.90
C LEU A 57 0.86 9.97 -9.21
N ALA A 58 0.68 10.86 -10.18
CA ALA A 58 1.65 11.90 -10.50
C ALA A 58 1.80 12.96 -9.39
N ASP A 59 0.83 13.05 -8.49
CA ASP A 59 0.84 13.96 -7.34
C ASP A 59 1.45 13.33 -6.07
N VAL A 60 1.83 12.05 -6.13
CA VAL A 60 2.43 11.32 -5.02
C VAL A 60 3.94 11.56 -5.02
N ASP A 61 4.46 12.11 -3.91
CA ASP A 61 5.89 12.42 -3.78
C ASP A 61 6.72 11.17 -3.47
N GLN A 62 6.16 10.23 -2.70
CA GLN A 62 6.85 9.03 -2.25
C GLN A 62 5.92 7.82 -2.13
N VAL A 63 6.47 6.65 -2.40
CA VAL A 63 5.81 5.36 -2.14
C VAL A 63 6.58 4.64 -1.03
N ALA A 64 5.87 4.22 0.01
CA ALA A 64 6.42 3.49 1.13
C ALA A 64 5.91 2.05 1.11
N TYR A 65 6.82 1.08 1.09
CA TYR A 65 6.53 -0.33 1.29
C TYR A 65 7.07 -0.76 2.65
N TYR A 66 6.24 -1.44 3.46
CA TYR A 66 6.56 -1.71 4.88
C TYR A 66 7.73 -2.68 5.08
N GLU A 67 8.05 -3.49 4.07
CA GLU A 67 9.13 -4.47 4.15
C GLU A 67 10.43 -3.91 3.58
N LYS A 68 11.56 -4.24 4.22
CA LYS A 68 12.90 -3.96 3.70
C LYS A 68 13.34 -5.15 2.83
N PRO A 69 13.33 -5.04 1.49
CA PRO A 69 13.55 -6.21 0.62
C PRO A 69 14.90 -6.88 0.83
N LEU A 70 15.94 -6.09 1.10
CA LEU A 70 17.32 -6.58 1.28
C LEU A 70 17.50 -7.39 2.56
N LEU A 71 16.91 -6.96 3.67
CA LEU A 71 16.96 -7.72 4.94
C LEU A 71 16.23 -9.07 4.84
N LYS A 72 15.16 -9.14 4.03
CA LYS A 72 14.49 -10.41 3.74
C LYS A 72 15.37 -11.31 2.86
N PHE A 73 16.06 -10.72 1.88
CA PHE A 73 16.98 -11.45 1.01
C PHE A 73 18.19 -12.02 1.76
N GLU A 74 18.80 -11.25 2.66
CA GLU A 74 19.90 -11.74 3.52
C GLU A 74 19.50 -12.97 4.34
N ARG A 75 18.31 -12.96 4.95
CA ARG A 75 17.80 -14.11 5.71
C ARG A 75 17.62 -15.38 4.88
N LEU A 76 17.28 -15.26 3.60
CA LEU A 76 17.13 -16.40 2.69
C LEU A 76 18.49 -17.01 2.29
N LEU A 77 19.56 -16.23 2.32
CA LEU A 77 20.92 -16.69 2.00
C LEU A 77 21.62 -17.38 3.18
N GLU A 78 21.20 -17.10 4.41
CA GLU A 78 21.80 -17.66 5.63
C GLU A 78 21.20 -19.01 6.07
N THR A 79 20.10 -19.47 5.43
CA THR A 79 19.48 -20.79 5.62
C THR A 79 19.81 -21.75 4.49
#